data_AF-A0A9Q0MIW7-F1
#
_entry.id   AF-A0A9Q0MIW7-F1
#
_cell.length_a   1.000
_cell.length_b   1.000
_cell.length_c   1.000
_cell.angle_alpha   90.00
_cell.angle_beta   90.00
_cell.angle_gamma   90.00
#
_symmetry.space_group_name_H-M   'P 1'
#
loop_
_entity.id
_entity.type
_entity.pdbx_description
1 polymer ?
#
loop_
_entity_poly.entity_id
_entity_poly.type
_entity_poly.pdbx_seq_one_letter_code
_entity_poly.pdbx_strand_id
1 'polypeptide(L)'
;MDDEDSTENNSTEANEIIEASESDSNNNEENGYYDENVFFVSNDDLVVVQQEEDNDDDATDIELVNYNIDLPLEHSYLGELENIQSGRKIFSDGEKVRIPMFFSNGIILIPGQEIPFTFRNESLISFFRNVINNHSKTFGVSFSPNSNSGTTAEIRSYSYTEDGILSIRAEGRQRFKFQDLDDENVEFGVRYAYVTIRPEIELKDFFYSLKRCEKNYITNSSKHIRSSVNLPECAFKQFDVNVLMKKLRVLLDSILKSNNKHETFNYPLDATAFSYFVLSCIPFSDRMKINLLDLNCTVTRLRAEYGLLSFPFEIQCSSCGIKLCSNEDFLVMSKCGTGGAYVNSIGFLHELFTFSKVSNVSLMSSWTEEYSWFPNYGWIIIRCSSCLIHLGWKFKTKLNINPKVFWAITRQSIKLSFTDVAQDSFVHGLININSDQ
;
A
#
# COMPACT_ATOMS: atom_id res chain seq x y z
N MET A 1 -2.49 -46.93 66.82
CA MET A 1 -1.87 -46.26 65.66
C MET A 1 -1.53 -44.86 66.13
N ASP A 2 -0.35 -44.61 66.69
CA ASP A 2 0.95 -45.29 66.44
C ASP A 2 1.34 -45.08 64.95
N ASP A 3 2.41 -44.37 64.59
CA ASP A 3 3.49 -43.78 65.40
C ASP A 3 4.00 -42.43 64.84
N GLU A 4 5.07 -41.94 65.48
CA GLU A 4 6.02 -40.87 65.14
C GLU A 4 6.54 -40.97 63.66
N ASP A 5 7.22 -39.98 63.06
CA ASP A 5 8.13 -38.99 63.65
C ASP A 5 8.32 -37.73 62.76
N SER A 6 9.03 -36.76 63.33
CA SER A 6 9.79 -35.62 62.76
C SER A 6 10.81 -36.04 61.67
N THR A 7 11.58 -35.18 60.97
CA THR A 7 11.95 -33.75 61.10
C THR A 7 11.76 -33.00 59.74
N GLU A 8 12.26 -31.81 59.37
CA GLU A 8 13.10 -30.69 59.88
C GLU A 8 12.81 -29.45 58.95
N ASN A 9 13.27 -28.20 59.09
CA ASN A 9 14.01 -27.43 60.11
C ASN A 9 13.49 -25.96 60.11
N ASN A 10 13.95 -25.11 61.04
CA ASN A 10 13.24 -23.91 61.49
C ASN A 10 13.93 -22.56 61.18
N SER A 11 13.13 -21.49 61.05
CA SER A 11 13.49 -20.06 61.24
C SER A 11 14.48 -19.44 60.21
N THR A 12 14.69 -18.11 60.12
CA THR A 12 14.42 -17.02 61.09
C THR A 12 13.82 -15.75 60.46
N GLU A 13 13.29 -14.87 61.30
CA GLU A 13 12.52 -13.66 60.94
C GLU A 13 13.42 -12.46 60.56
N ALA A 14 12.81 -11.48 59.88
CA ALA A 14 13.39 -10.15 59.67
C ALA A 14 12.71 -9.12 60.59
N ASN A 15 13.45 -8.07 60.97
CA ASN A 15 12.93 -6.86 61.61
C ASN A 15 13.69 -5.63 61.08
N GLU A 16 12.96 -4.54 60.86
CA GLU A 16 13.49 -3.28 60.32
C GLU A 16 13.80 -2.26 61.43
N ILE A 17 14.68 -1.28 61.15
CA ILE A 17 14.33 0.15 61.09
C ILE A 17 15.58 1.03 60.79
N ILE A 18 15.58 1.59 59.56
CA ILE A 18 15.90 2.95 59.07
C ILE A 18 17.06 3.81 59.67
N GLU A 19 17.66 4.61 58.76
CA GLU A 19 18.55 5.80 58.92
C GLU A 19 20.09 5.53 58.88
N ALA A 20 20.90 6.20 58.01
CA ALA A 20 20.61 7.21 56.97
C ALA A 20 21.71 7.33 55.87
N SER A 21 21.46 8.21 54.89
CA SER A 21 22.37 8.90 53.92
C SER A 21 23.03 8.15 52.74
N GLU A 22 22.64 8.61 51.54
CA GLU A 22 23.45 8.96 50.35
C GLU A 22 24.28 7.90 49.58
N SER A 23 23.76 7.45 48.43
CA SER A 23 24.39 7.69 47.10
C SER A 23 23.45 7.28 45.96
N ASP A 24 23.48 8.01 44.83
CA ASP A 24 22.57 7.79 43.69
C ASP A 24 22.91 6.55 42.85
N SER A 25 21.89 5.75 42.51
CA SER A 25 21.89 4.95 41.25
C SER A 25 20.46 4.50 40.87
N ASN A 26 19.84 5.24 39.94
CA ASN A 26 18.57 4.83 39.32
C ASN A 26 18.83 3.84 38.18
N ASN A 27 18.69 2.54 38.44
CA ASN A 27 18.65 1.52 37.39
C ASN A 27 17.20 1.35 36.87
N ASN A 28 16.85 2.07 35.80
CA ASN A 28 15.72 1.70 34.97
C ASN A 28 16.16 0.57 34.02
N GLU A 29 15.51 -0.59 34.09
CA GLU A 29 15.71 -1.66 33.11
C GLU A 29 14.93 -1.35 31.83
N GLU A 30 15.55 -0.59 30.91
CA GLU A 30 15.02 -0.35 29.58
C GLU A 30 15.06 -1.64 28.74
N ASN A 31 13.89 -2.19 28.41
CA ASN A 31 13.78 -3.29 27.46
C ASN A 31 14.16 -2.80 26.05
N GLY A 32 15.29 -3.30 25.53
CA GLY A 32 15.90 -2.82 24.29
C GLY A 32 15.00 -2.99 23.05
N TYR A 33 14.50 -1.88 22.53
CA TYR A 33 13.77 -1.82 21.27
C TYR A 33 14.77 -1.61 20.11
N TYR A 34 15.02 -2.65 19.32
CA TYR A 34 15.91 -2.57 18.16
C TYR A 34 15.23 -1.82 17.00
N ASP A 35 15.54 -0.52 16.87
CA ASP A 35 15.15 0.29 15.71
C ASP A 35 16.21 0.21 14.60
N GLU A 36 15.95 -0.58 13.56
CA GLU A 36 16.85 -0.79 12.42
C GLU A 36 16.93 0.41 11.45
N ASN A 37 16.27 1.54 11.73
CA ASN A 37 16.22 2.70 10.83
C ASN A 37 17.40 3.69 10.97
N VAL A 38 18.39 3.42 11.83
CA VAL A 38 19.54 4.31 12.08
C VAL A 38 20.65 4.12 11.03
N PHE A 39 20.54 4.83 9.91
CA PHE A 39 21.61 4.92 8.90
C PHE A 39 22.82 5.70 9.42
N PHE A 40 23.86 5.00 9.88
CA PHE A 40 25.22 5.55 9.95
C PHE A 40 25.84 5.61 8.56
N VAL A 41 25.70 6.76 7.88
CA VAL A 41 26.45 7.05 6.65
C VAL A 41 27.80 7.66 7.04
N SER A 42 28.90 6.97 6.73
CA SER A 42 30.26 7.51 6.88
C SER A 42 30.41 8.80 6.08
N ASN A 43 31.01 9.83 6.69
CA ASN A 43 30.87 11.22 6.22
C ASN A 43 31.89 11.63 5.13
N ASP A 44 32.41 10.66 4.37
CA ASP A 44 33.51 10.80 3.42
C ASP A 44 33.08 10.34 2.01
N ASP A 45 32.45 11.26 1.25
CA ASP A 45 32.67 11.47 -0.20
C ASP A 45 31.70 12.55 -0.72
N LEU A 46 32.04 13.83 -0.47
CA LEU A 46 31.30 14.97 -1.00
C LEU A 46 31.61 15.21 -2.49
N VAL A 47 31.01 14.41 -3.36
CA VAL A 47 31.05 14.64 -4.82
C VAL A 47 30.32 15.94 -5.14
N VAL A 48 31.08 16.98 -5.48
CA VAL A 48 30.55 18.27 -5.96
C VAL A 48 30.06 18.08 -7.39
N VAL A 49 28.81 17.63 -7.54
CA VAL A 49 28.11 17.61 -8.83
C VAL A 49 27.93 19.06 -9.30
N GLN A 50 28.55 19.40 -10.42
CA GLN A 50 28.41 20.73 -11.02
C GLN A 50 26.96 20.93 -11.48
N GLN A 51 26.40 22.11 -11.20
CA GLN A 51 25.07 22.47 -11.68
C GLN A 51 25.18 22.86 -13.16
N GLU A 52 24.74 21.96 -14.04
CA GLU A 52 24.35 22.35 -15.39
C GLU A 52 23.04 23.16 -15.26
N GLU A 53 23.11 24.45 -15.54
CA GLU A 53 21.94 25.34 -15.65
C GLU A 53 21.21 25.04 -16.96
N ASP A 54 20.47 23.91 -16.99
CA ASP A 54 19.41 23.63 -17.97
C ASP A 54 18.43 24.83 -17.93
N ASN A 55 18.53 25.74 -18.91
CA ASN A 55 17.58 26.84 -19.06
C ASN A 55 16.27 26.26 -19.60
N ASP A 56 15.27 26.13 -18.73
CA ASP A 56 13.89 25.78 -19.10
C ASP A 56 13.26 26.94 -19.92
N ASP A 57 13.54 26.98 -21.22
CA ASP A 57 12.89 27.90 -22.17
C ASP A 57 11.38 27.59 -22.26
N ASP A 58 10.57 28.64 -22.15
CA ASP A 58 9.11 28.55 -21.92
C ASP A 58 8.33 28.11 -23.18
N ALA A 59 8.20 26.79 -23.35
CA ALA A 59 7.52 26.16 -24.49
C ALA A 59 6.12 25.62 -24.10
N THR A 60 5.09 26.47 -24.25
CA THR A 60 3.69 26.14 -23.93
C THR A 60 3.00 25.27 -24.98
N ASP A 61 3.54 24.08 -25.26
CA ASP A 61 2.94 23.08 -26.13
C ASP A 61 2.37 21.88 -25.35
N ILE A 62 1.22 21.37 -25.79
CA ILE A 62 0.52 20.27 -25.10
C ILE A 62 1.10 18.93 -25.56
N GLU A 63 2.37 18.67 -25.20
CA GLU A 63 3.02 17.39 -25.54
C GLU A 63 2.19 16.22 -25.02
N LEU A 64 1.76 15.33 -25.92
CA LEU A 64 1.08 14.08 -25.59
C LEU A 64 2.06 13.13 -24.88
N VAL A 65 1.56 12.37 -23.90
CA VAL A 65 2.36 11.33 -23.24
C VAL A 65 2.43 10.13 -24.17
N ASN A 66 3.59 9.90 -24.77
CA ASN A 66 3.82 8.81 -25.73
C ASN A 66 4.57 7.61 -25.10
N TYR A 67 4.86 7.66 -23.79
CA TYR A 67 5.44 6.54 -23.07
C TYR A 67 4.49 5.33 -23.03
N ASN A 68 5.01 4.12 -23.23
CA ASN A 68 4.20 2.91 -23.09
C ASN A 68 4.04 2.51 -21.62
N ILE A 69 2.91 2.88 -21.02
CA ILE A 69 2.51 2.58 -19.64
C ILE A 69 2.24 1.10 -19.32
N ASP A 70 2.41 0.18 -20.28
CA ASP A 70 2.51 -1.26 -19.98
C ASP A 70 3.90 -1.64 -19.43
N LEU A 71 4.97 -1.00 -19.88
CA LEU A 71 6.36 -1.43 -19.63
C LEU A 71 6.72 -1.58 -18.14
N PRO A 72 6.29 -0.71 -17.21
CA PRO A 72 6.62 -0.89 -15.79
C PRO A 72 5.93 -2.09 -15.13
N LEU A 73 4.88 -2.66 -15.73
CA LEU A 73 4.17 -3.86 -15.25
C LEU A 73 4.79 -5.17 -15.78
N GLU A 74 5.68 -5.07 -16.76
CA GLU A 74 6.49 -6.21 -17.20
C GLU A 74 7.55 -6.56 -16.14
N HIS A 75 7.96 -5.58 -15.31
CA HIS A 75 9.05 -5.70 -14.34
C HIS A 75 10.35 -6.26 -14.97
N SER A 76 10.63 -5.88 -16.22
CA SER A 76 11.72 -6.43 -17.05
C SER A 76 13.13 -6.22 -16.49
N TYR A 77 13.30 -5.31 -15.52
CA TYR A 77 14.52 -5.16 -14.72
C TYR A 77 14.83 -6.38 -13.82
N LEU A 78 13.87 -7.30 -13.62
CA LEU A 78 14.08 -8.60 -12.96
C LEU A 78 14.70 -9.67 -13.88
N GLY A 79 14.84 -9.38 -15.18
CA GLY A 79 15.24 -10.36 -16.19
C GLY A 79 14.08 -11.25 -16.65
N GLU A 80 14.40 -12.40 -17.22
CA GLU A 80 13.41 -13.38 -17.67
C GLU A 80 12.85 -14.18 -16.47
N LEU A 81 11.52 -14.38 -16.46
CA LEU A 81 10.77 -15.02 -15.38
C LEU A 81 9.93 -16.18 -15.94
N GLU A 82 10.03 -17.36 -15.35
CA GLU A 82 9.19 -18.50 -15.71
C GLU A 82 7.74 -18.22 -15.29
N ASN A 83 6.83 -18.23 -16.26
CA ASN A 83 5.41 -17.98 -16.03
C ASN A 83 4.69 -19.24 -15.54
N ILE A 84 4.10 -19.16 -14.35
CA ILE A 84 3.47 -20.31 -13.71
C ILE A 84 2.06 -20.51 -14.26
N GLN A 85 1.85 -21.62 -14.99
CA GLN A 85 0.51 -22.08 -15.39
C GLN A 85 -0.22 -22.72 -14.20
N SER A 86 -0.74 -21.88 -13.28
CA SER A 86 -1.51 -22.31 -12.13
C SER A 86 -3.02 -22.17 -12.34
N GLY A 87 -3.80 -23.14 -11.85
CA GLY A 87 -5.22 -22.93 -11.64
C GLY A 87 -5.43 -21.91 -10.52
N ARG A 88 -6.23 -20.87 -10.78
CA ARG A 88 -6.53 -19.80 -9.82
C ARG A 88 -7.21 -20.38 -8.57
N LYS A 89 -6.52 -20.45 -7.44
CA LYS A 89 -7.16 -20.79 -6.17
C LYS A 89 -7.92 -19.57 -5.64
N ILE A 90 -9.22 -19.73 -5.43
CA ILE A 90 -10.09 -18.78 -4.74
C ILE A 90 -10.74 -19.57 -3.61
N PHE A 91 -10.63 -19.04 -2.40
CA PHE A 91 -11.24 -19.59 -1.19
C PHE A 91 -12.67 -19.08 -1.00
N SER A 92 -13.48 -19.78 -0.23
CA SER A 92 -14.87 -19.42 0.05
C SER A 92 -14.95 -18.23 1.02
N ASP A 93 -16.02 -17.42 0.89
CA ASP A 93 -16.30 -16.33 1.82
C ASP A 93 -16.47 -16.86 3.27
N GLY A 94 -15.68 -16.33 4.20
CA GLY A 94 -15.67 -16.79 5.60
C GLY A 94 -14.95 -18.12 5.85
N GLU A 95 -14.29 -18.71 4.84
CA GLU A 95 -13.49 -19.93 5.01
C GLU A 95 -12.32 -19.69 5.97
N LYS A 96 -12.09 -20.63 6.90
CA LYS A 96 -10.93 -20.63 7.79
C LYS A 96 -9.83 -21.49 7.18
N VAL A 97 -8.67 -20.89 6.94
CA VAL A 97 -7.60 -21.52 6.16
C VAL A 97 -6.24 -21.33 6.84
N ARG A 98 -5.44 -22.42 6.87
CA ARG A 98 -4.02 -22.34 7.22
C ARG A 98 -3.24 -21.98 5.96
N ILE A 99 -2.55 -20.85 5.97
CA ILE A 99 -1.73 -20.40 4.84
C ILE A 99 -0.30 -20.07 5.28
N PRO A 100 0.71 -20.25 4.40
CA PRO A 100 2.03 -19.69 4.63
C PRO A 100 1.93 -18.16 4.59
N MET A 101 2.61 -17.50 5.52
CA MET A 101 2.54 -16.06 5.77
C MET A 101 3.91 -15.40 5.61
N PHE A 102 3.92 -14.24 4.97
CA PHE A 102 5.07 -13.33 4.91
C PHE A 102 4.71 -12.01 5.61
N PHE A 103 5.50 -11.66 6.62
CA PHE A 103 5.39 -10.41 7.37
C PHE A 103 6.50 -9.47 6.91
N SER A 104 6.14 -8.40 6.20
CA SER A 104 7.09 -7.45 5.63
C SER A 104 6.74 -6.03 6.07
N ASN A 105 7.76 -5.22 6.36
CA ASN A 105 7.58 -3.90 6.95
C ASN A 105 7.12 -2.90 5.88
N GLY A 106 5.98 -2.24 6.12
CA GLY A 106 5.48 -1.15 5.28
C GLY A 106 4.90 -1.57 3.92
N ILE A 107 4.50 -2.85 3.76
CA ILE A 107 3.79 -3.33 2.56
C ILE A 107 2.31 -3.55 2.86
N ILE A 108 1.44 -2.89 2.09
CA ILE A 108 -0.01 -3.14 2.11
C ILE A 108 -0.43 -3.64 0.74
N LEU A 109 -0.51 -4.98 0.59
CA LEU A 109 -0.93 -5.61 -0.65
C LEU A 109 -2.44 -5.45 -0.87
N ILE A 110 -2.80 -4.77 -1.95
CA ILE A 110 -4.19 -4.55 -2.36
C ILE A 110 -4.65 -5.70 -3.28
N PRO A 111 -5.90 -6.20 -3.20
CA PRO A 111 -6.42 -7.17 -4.17
C PRO A 111 -6.37 -6.63 -5.62
N GLY A 112 -5.83 -7.43 -6.54
CA GLY A 112 -5.56 -7.05 -7.94
C GLY A 112 -4.23 -6.33 -8.18
N GLN A 113 -3.49 -5.95 -7.13
CA GLN A 113 -2.14 -5.38 -7.26
C GLN A 113 -1.12 -6.50 -7.49
N GLU A 114 -0.22 -6.32 -8.45
CA GLU A 114 0.98 -7.15 -8.59
C GLU A 114 2.14 -6.50 -7.81
N ILE A 115 2.91 -7.33 -7.10
CA ILE A 115 4.10 -6.92 -6.34
C ILE A 115 5.28 -7.86 -6.68
N PRO A 116 6.43 -7.31 -7.08
CA PRO A 116 7.67 -8.06 -7.25
C PRO A 116 8.41 -8.23 -5.91
N PHE A 117 9.13 -9.32 -5.71
CA PHE A 117 10.05 -9.52 -4.59
C PHE A 117 11.34 -10.18 -5.07
N THR A 118 12.45 -9.89 -4.39
CA THR A 118 13.78 -10.49 -4.67
C THR A 118 14.45 -10.87 -3.35
N PHE A 119 14.66 -12.17 -3.15
CA PHE A 119 15.14 -12.75 -1.89
C PHE A 119 16.56 -13.30 -2.01
N ARG A 120 17.40 -12.92 -1.04
CA ARG A 120 18.82 -13.35 -0.90
C ARG A 120 19.10 -14.24 0.31
N ASN A 121 18.14 -14.33 1.25
CA ASN A 121 18.27 -15.13 2.46
C ASN A 121 17.78 -16.56 2.20
N GLU A 122 18.58 -17.57 2.52
CA GLU A 122 18.26 -18.98 2.23
C GLU A 122 16.98 -19.48 2.91
N SER A 123 16.66 -19.04 4.13
CA SER A 123 15.39 -19.41 4.79
C SER A 123 14.18 -18.86 4.04
N LEU A 124 14.23 -17.60 3.58
CA LEU A 124 13.20 -17.00 2.72
C LEU A 124 13.13 -17.70 1.35
N ILE A 125 14.28 -17.97 0.72
CA ILE A 125 14.34 -18.67 -0.57
C ILE A 125 13.73 -20.08 -0.44
N SER A 126 14.07 -20.82 0.62
CA SER A 126 13.52 -22.14 0.94
C SER A 126 12.01 -22.09 1.22
N PHE A 127 11.55 -21.10 1.99
CA PHE A 127 10.13 -20.87 2.25
C PHE A 127 9.36 -20.61 0.95
N PHE A 128 9.79 -19.67 0.10
CA PHE A 128 9.10 -19.37 -1.14
C PHE A 128 9.22 -20.50 -2.19
N ARG A 129 10.32 -21.26 -2.20
CA ARG A 129 10.43 -22.52 -2.97
C ARG A 129 9.35 -23.52 -2.57
N ASN A 130 9.05 -23.65 -1.27
CA ASN A 130 7.94 -24.48 -0.79
C ASN A 130 6.56 -23.91 -1.18
N VAL A 131 6.39 -22.58 -1.23
CA VAL A 131 5.14 -21.96 -1.72
C VAL A 131 4.96 -22.20 -3.23
N ILE A 132 6.01 -22.06 -4.05
CA ILE A 132 5.98 -22.31 -5.51
C ILE A 132 5.59 -23.77 -5.82
N ASN A 133 6.13 -24.72 -5.05
CA ASN A 133 5.86 -26.16 -5.18
C ASN A 133 4.46 -26.57 -4.65
N ASN A 134 3.83 -25.77 -3.79
CA ASN A 134 2.49 -26.03 -3.28
C ASN A 134 1.44 -25.87 -4.40
N HIS A 135 0.49 -26.80 -4.53
CA HIS A 135 -0.59 -26.73 -5.53
C HIS A 135 -1.27 -25.36 -5.63
N SER A 136 -1.46 -24.67 -4.50
CA SER A 136 -2.13 -23.38 -4.40
C SER A 136 -1.27 -22.17 -4.78
N LYS A 137 0.07 -22.25 -4.62
CA LYS A 137 1.03 -21.15 -4.83
C LYS A 137 0.64 -19.82 -4.16
N THR A 138 -0.11 -19.95 -3.08
CA THR A 138 -0.74 -18.84 -2.37
C THR A 138 -0.11 -18.69 -1.00
N PHE A 139 0.31 -17.48 -0.67
CA PHE A 139 0.73 -17.06 0.67
C PHE A 139 -0.14 -15.90 1.14
N GLY A 140 0.00 -15.47 2.39
CA GLY A 140 -0.60 -14.24 2.89
C GLY A 140 0.45 -13.16 3.16
N VAL A 141 0.06 -11.90 2.97
CA VAL A 141 0.85 -10.72 3.33
C VAL A 141 0.07 -9.94 4.40
N SER A 142 0.68 -9.69 5.55
CA SER A 142 0.09 -8.80 6.57
C SER A 142 0.21 -7.34 6.16
N PHE A 143 -0.77 -6.50 6.51
CA PHE A 143 -0.67 -5.04 6.30
C PHE A 143 0.28 -4.33 7.29
N SER A 144 0.62 -4.97 8.40
CA SER A 144 1.55 -4.49 9.44
C SER A 144 1.88 -5.63 10.39
N PRO A 145 3.05 -5.65 11.07
CA PRO A 145 3.31 -6.59 12.17
C PRO A 145 2.20 -6.63 13.24
N ASN A 146 1.53 -5.50 13.48
CA ASN A 146 0.45 -5.35 14.47
C ASN A 146 -0.96 -5.39 13.85
N SER A 147 -1.08 -5.64 12.53
CA SER A 147 -2.38 -5.70 11.84
C SER A 147 -3.01 -7.08 11.98
N ASN A 148 -4.25 -7.13 12.47
CA ASN A 148 -5.07 -8.34 12.41
C ASN A 148 -5.72 -8.58 11.03
N SER A 149 -5.36 -7.81 9.99
CA SER A 149 -5.83 -7.98 8.60
C SER A 149 -4.69 -8.04 7.58
N GLY A 150 -4.92 -8.74 6.47
CA GLY A 150 -3.98 -8.92 5.36
C GLY A 150 -4.64 -9.33 4.04
N THR A 151 -3.84 -9.60 3.00
CA THR A 151 -4.28 -10.04 1.65
C THR A 151 -3.51 -11.27 1.20
N THR A 152 -4.19 -12.26 0.62
CA THR A 152 -3.56 -13.42 -0.02
C THR A 152 -2.86 -13.02 -1.32
N ALA A 153 -1.68 -13.57 -1.56
CA ALA A 153 -0.86 -13.34 -2.74
C ALA A 153 -0.67 -14.66 -3.51
N GLU A 154 -0.98 -14.69 -4.80
CA GLU A 154 -0.77 -15.83 -5.70
C GLU A 154 0.48 -15.59 -6.56
N ILE A 155 1.50 -16.45 -6.47
CA ILE A 155 2.72 -16.31 -7.27
C ILE A 155 2.40 -16.53 -8.76
N ARG A 156 2.81 -15.57 -9.59
CA ARG A 156 2.58 -15.55 -11.05
C ARG A 156 3.77 -16.02 -11.86
N SER A 157 4.95 -15.55 -11.50
CA SER A 157 6.19 -15.90 -12.18
C SER A 157 7.36 -15.82 -11.22
N TYR A 158 8.45 -16.51 -11.55
CA TYR A 158 9.66 -16.55 -10.74
C TYR A 158 10.91 -16.82 -11.57
N SER A 159 12.08 -16.50 -11.02
CA SER A 159 13.38 -16.94 -11.53
C SER A 159 14.37 -17.15 -10.39
N TYR A 160 15.38 -17.97 -10.65
CA TYR A 160 16.59 -18.07 -9.82
C TYR A 160 17.76 -17.54 -10.63
N THR A 161 18.59 -16.65 -10.06
CA THR A 161 19.86 -16.26 -10.69
C THR A 161 20.93 -17.34 -10.47
N GLU A 162 22.04 -17.26 -11.20
CA GLU A 162 23.19 -18.15 -10.99
C GLU A 162 23.76 -18.02 -9.56
N ASP A 163 23.67 -16.83 -8.95
CA ASP A 163 24.01 -16.56 -7.55
C ASP A 163 22.97 -17.09 -6.52
N GLY A 164 21.95 -17.84 -6.96
CA GLY A 164 20.91 -18.42 -6.11
C GLY A 164 19.78 -17.48 -5.69
N ILE A 165 19.80 -16.21 -6.12
CA ILE A 165 18.82 -15.19 -5.73
C ILE A 165 17.45 -15.53 -6.36
N LEU A 166 16.41 -15.60 -5.54
CA LEU A 166 15.03 -15.87 -5.99
C LEU A 166 14.29 -14.55 -6.25
N SER A 167 13.90 -14.29 -7.50
CA SER A 167 12.92 -13.24 -7.82
C SER A 167 11.55 -13.86 -8.06
N ILE A 168 10.49 -13.25 -7.54
CA ILE A 168 9.09 -13.62 -7.79
C ILE A 168 8.25 -12.40 -8.15
N ARG A 169 7.14 -12.60 -8.87
CA ARG A 169 6.03 -11.65 -8.93
C ARG A 169 4.77 -12.32 -8.38
N ALA A 170 4.01 -11.63 -7.55
CA ALA A 170 2.80 -12.16 -6.93
C ALA A 170 1.64 -11.16 -7.02
N GLU A 171 0.44 -11.67 -7.28
CA GLU A 171 -0.79 -10.89 -7.42
C GLU A 171 -1.64 -11.00 -6.14
N GLY A 172 -2.10 -9.88 -5.57
CA GLY A 172 -3.05 -9.87 -4.45
C GLY A 172 -4.44 -10.35 -4.85
N ARG A 173 -5.10 -11.17 -4.03
CA ARG A 173 -6.35 -11.89 -4.44
C ARG A 173 -7.52 -11.69 -3.48
N GLN A 174 -7.41 -12.13 -2.24
CA GLN A 174 -8.51 -12.07 -1.26
C GLN A 174 -8.02 -11.49 0.07
N ARG A 175 -8.80 -10.59 0.65
CA ARG A 175 -8.56 -10.08 2.00
C ARG A 175 -8.83 -11.16 3.03
N PHE A 176 -8.13 -11.13 4.16
CA PHE A 176 -8.38 -12.01 5.30
C PHE A 176 -8.22 -11.24 6.63
N LYS A 177 -8.79 -11.80 7.69
CA LYS A 177 -8.48 -11.42 9.08
C LYS A 177 -7.69 -12.57 9.71
N PHE A 178 -6.59 -12.27 10.40
CA PHE A 178 -5.91 -13.24 11.26
C PHE A 178 -6.87 -13.71 12.37
N GLN A 179 -6.74 -14.97 12.77
CA GLN A 179 -7.35 -15.48 13.98
C GLN A 179 -6.26 -15.92 14.96
N ASP A 180 -5.55 -17.00 14.63
CA ASP A 180 -4.55 -17.63 15.50
C ASP A 180 -3.23 -17.80 14.74
N LEU A 181 -2.12 -17.69 15.45
CA LEU A 181 -0.79 -18.01 14.94
C LEU A 181 -0.54 -19.52 15.05
N ASP A 182 0.34 -20.04 14.20
CA ASP A 182 1.03 -21.30 14.50
C ASP A 182 2.26 -20.97 15.34
N ASP A 183 2.47 -21.70 16.44
CA ASP A 183 3.61 -21.49 17.36
C ASP A 183 4.95 -22.03 16.80
N GLU A 184 4.93 -22.66 15.62
CA GLU A 184 6.13 -23.20 14.96
C GLU A 184 7.00 -22.09 14.34
N ASN A 185 8.15 -21.83 14.99
CA ASN A 185 9.35 -21.16 14.47
C ASN A 185 9.14 -19.84 13.69
N VAL A 186 9.29 -18.70 14.37
CA VAL A 186 9.46 -17.40 13.72
C VAL A 186 10.92 -17.23 13.27
N GLU A 187 11.19 -17.39 11.98
CA GLU A 187 12.47 -17.01 11.37
C GLU A 187 12.21 -16.04 10.19
N PHE A 188 13.04 -14.99 10.05
CA PHE A 188 13.01 -14.01 8.94
C PHE A 188 11.62 -13.45 8.52
N GLY A 189 10.65 -13.39 9.44
CA GLY A 189 9.31 -12.88 9.15
C GLY A 189 8.41 -13.84 8.35
N VAL A 190 8.74 -15.14 8.29
CA VAL A 190 7.89 -16.18 7.70
C VAL A 190 7.41 -17.20 8.73
N ARG A 191 6.17 -17.67 8.58
CA ARG A 191 5.52 -18.72 9.40
C ARG A 191 4.24 -19.21 8.73
N TYR A 192 3.47 -20.10 9.37
CA TYR A 192 2.07 -20.35 9.03
C TYR A 192 1.13 -19.57 9.97
N ALA A 193 -0.11 -19.34 9.54
CA ALA A 193 -1.17 -18.81 10.41
C ALA A 193 -2.55 -19.30 9.97
N TYR A 194 -3.50 -19.28 10.90
CA TYR A 194 -4.92 -19.50 10.63
C TYR A 194 -5.62 -18.17 10.39
N VAL A 195 -6.16 -17.99 9.18
CA VAL A 195 -6.85 -16.77 8.77
C VAL A 195 -8.28 -17.06 8.33
N THR A 196 -9.18 -16.10 8.51
CA THR A 196 -10.56 -16.16 8.00
C THR A 196 -10.68 -15.25 6.78
N ILE A 197 -11.06 -15.82 5.63
CA ILE A 197 -11.23 -15.09 4.38
C ILE A 197 -12.38 -14.07 4.50
N ARG A 198 -12.13 -12.82 4.11
CA ARG A 198 -13.08 -11.70 4.23
C ARG A 198 -13.95 -11.63 2.96
N PRO A 199 -15.29 -11.61 3.08
CA PRO A 199 -16.18 -11.47 1.94
C PRO A 199 -16.09 -10.09 1.28
N GLU A 200 -16.50 -10.03 0.01
CA GLU A 200 -16.77 -8.80 -0.72
C GLU A 200 -18.28 -8.65 -0.94
N ILE A 201 -18.94 -7.91 -0.06
CA ILE A 201 -20.39 -7.80 0.01
C ILE A 201 -20.91 -6.81 -1.04
N GLU A 202 -21.40 -7.35 -2.15
CA GLU A 202 -22.22 -6.61 -3.11
C GLU A 202 -23.60 -6.25 -2.51
N LEU A 203 -23.76 -5.00 -2.09
CA LEU A 203 -25.07 -4.46 -1.76
C LEU A 203 -25.91 -4.29 -3.02
N LYS A 204 -26.94 -5.13 -3.14
CA LYS A 204 -27.99 -4.99 -4.18
C LYS A 204 -28.74 -3.68 -3.98
N ASP A 205 -29.25 -3.12 -5.07
CA ASP A 205 -30.16 -1.96 -5.07
C ASP A 205 -31.22 -2.10 -3.98
N PHE A 206 -31.40 -1.09 -3.14
CA PHE A 206 -32.39 -1.06 -2.05
C PHE A 206 -33.80 -1.44 -2.53
N PHE A 207 -34.14 -1.10 -3.77
CA PHE A 207 -35.42 -1.40 -4.40
C PHE A 207 -35.42 -2.71 -5.22
N TYR A 208 -34.35 -3.51 -5.20
CA TYR A 208 -34.19 -4.72 -6.03
C TYR A 208 -35.38 -5.69 -5.89
N SER A 209 -35.81 -5.98 -4.66
CA SER A 209 -36.94 -6.89 -4.39
C SER A 209 -38.25 -6.34 -4.97
N LEU A 210 -38.51 -5.04 -4.80
CA LEU A 210 -39.70 -4.36 -5.32
C LEU A 210 -39.68 -4.31 -6.86
N LYS A 211 -38.54 -3.96 -7.46
CA LYS A 211 -38.30 -4.03 -8.92
C LYS A 211 -38.45 -5.45 -9.48
N ARG A 212 -38.17 -6.48 -8.69
CA ARG A 212 -38.37 -7.90 -9.08
C ARG A 212 -39.85 -8.28 -9.05
N CYS A 213 -40.64 -7.76 -8.10
CA CYS A 213 -42.09 -7.91 -8.11
C CYS A 213 -42.76 -7.14 -9.27
N GLU A 214 -42.34 -5.89 -9.52
CA GLU A 214 -42.85 -5.07 -10.63
C GLU A 214 -42.43 -5.59 -12.01
N LYS A 215 -41.38 -6.42 -12.13
CA LYS A 215 -40.96 -6.99 -13.42
C LYS A 215 -42.02 -7.85 -14.12
N ASN A 216 -43.05 -8.29 -13.39
CA ASN A 216 -44.22 -8.99 -13.96
C ASN A 216 -45.34 -8.03 -14.40
N TYR A 217 -45.23 -6.73 -14.11
CA TYR A 217 -46.27 -5.71 -14.29
C TYR A 217 -45.76 -4.47 -15.04
N ILE A 218 -45.35 -4.68 -16.30
CA ILE A 218 -45.30 -3.66 -17.37
C ILE A 218 -44.12 -2.65 -17.25
N THR A 219 -43.94 -1.86 -18.31
CA THR A 219 -42.75 -1.09 -18.68
C THR A 219 -42.66 0.32 -18.05
N ASN A 220 -41.43 0.85 -18.04
CA ASN A 220 -41.08 2.28 -17.99
C ASN A 220 -41.40 3.13 -16.74
N SER A 221 -42.03 2.62 -15.67
CA SER A 221 -42.57 3.45 -14.57
C SER A 221 -41.81 3.40 -13.22
N SER A 222 -40.49 3.14 -13.23
CA SER A 222 -39.63 2.98 -12.03
C SER A 222 -39.55 4.20 -11.07
N LYS A 223 -40.25 5.29 -11.38
CA LYS A 223 -40.42 6.46 -10.51
C LYS A 223 -41.32 6.16 -9.31
N HIS A 224 -42.30 5.25 -9.43
CA HIS A 224 -43.33 5.07 -8.39
C HIS A 224 -42.82 4.40 -7.11
N ILE A 225 -41.94 3.38 -7.19
CA ILE A 225 -41.36 2.77 -5.98
C ILE A 225 -40.65 3.83 -5.12
N ARG A 226 -39.91 4.76 -5.75
CA ARG A 226 -39.15 5.80 -5.04
C ARG A 226 -40.07 6.80 -4.32
N SER A 227 -41.26 7.09 -4.86
CA SER A 227 -42.26 7.93 -4.17
C SER A 227 -42.98 7.23 -3.02
N SER A 228 -42.88 5.90 -2.91
CA SER A 228 -43.49 5.13 -1.80
C SER A 228 -42.65 5.12 -0.52
N VAL A 229 -41.50 5.79 -0.50
CA VAL A 229 -40.63 5.92 0.68
C VAL A 229 -40.39 7.39 0.97
N ASN A 230 -40.64 7.83 2.21
CA ASN A 230 -40.50 9.23 2.64
C ASN A 230 -39.02 9.63 2.87
N LEU A 231 -38.15 9.35 1.90
CA LEU A 231 -36.73 9.68 1.91
C LEU A 231 -36.36 10.46 0.63
N PRO A 232 -35.56 11.53 0.74
CA PRO A 232 -35.16 12.33 -0.42
C PRO A 232 -34.25 11.52 -1.36
N GLU A 233 -34.25 11.83 -2.66
CA GLU A 233 -33.51 11.04 -3.65
C GLU A 233 -31.99 11.00 -3.39
N CYS A 234 -31.44 12.02 -2.74
CA CYS A 234 -30.04 12.05 -2.29
C CYS A 234 -29.72 10.93 -1.30
N ALA A 235 -30.67 10.52 -0.45
CA ALA A 235 -30.48 9.46 0.56
C ALA A 235 -30.23 8.09 -0.06
N PHE A 236 -30.73 7.85 -1.28
CA PHE A 236 -30.46 6.63 -2.06
C PHE A 236 -29.27 6.82 -3.01
N LYS A 237 -29.17 7.96 -3.70
CA LYS A 237 -28.07 8.25 -4.66
C LYS A 237 -26.68 8.20 -4.03
N GLN A 238 -26.56 8.46 -2.73
CA GLN A 238 -25.31 8.31 -1.97
C GLN A 238 -24.84 6.84 -1.79
N PHE A 239 -25.67 5.84 -2.11
CA PHE A 239 -25.33 4.40 -2.07
C PHE A 239 -25.44 3.74 -3.46
N ASP A 240 -25.76 4.49 -4.52
CA ASP A 240 -25.79 3.95 -5.88
C ASP A 240 -24.36 3.85 -6.42
N VAL A 241 -23.91 2.62 -6.65
CA VAL A 241 -22.53 2.31 -7.10
C VAL A 241 -22.14 3.06 -8.37
N ASN A 242 -23.07 3.27 -9.31
CA ASN A 242 -22.80 3.95 -10.58
C ASN A 242 -22.67 5.47 -10.37
N VAL A 243 -23.46 6.02 -9.45
CA VAL A 243 -23.37 7.44 -9.07
C VAL A 243 -22.07 7.72 -8.32
N LEU A 244 -21.66 6.81 -7.43
CA LEU A 244 -20.38 6.87 -6.71
C LEU A 244 -19.19 6.77 -7.67
N MET A 245 -19.14 5.74 -8.53
CA MET A 245 -18.10 5.59 -9.55
C MET A 245 -18.03 6.81 -10.48
N LYS A 246 -19.16 7.32 -10.97
CA LYS A 246 -19.18 8.51 -11.83
C LYS A 246 -18.64 9.75 -11.11
N LYS A 247 -19.05 9.99 -9.86
CA LYS A 247 -18.54 11.10 -9.04
C LYS A 247 -17.04 10.98 -8.79
N LEU A 248 -16.57 9.79 -8.43
CA LEU A 248 -15.19 9.53 -8.08
C LEU A 248 -14.26 9.61 -9.29
N ARG A 249 -14.70 9.13 -10.48
CA ARG A 249 -14.00 9.38 -11.74
C ARG A 249 -13.82 10.87 -12.02
N VAL A 250 -14.86 11.69 -11.89
CA VAL A 250 -14.75 13.15 -12.09
C VAL A 250 -13.76 13.83 -11.12
N LEU A 251 -13.63 13.32 -9.89
CA LEU A 251 -12.58 13.79 -8.97
C LEU A 251 -11.19 13.32 -9.43
N LEU A 252 -11.03 12.05 -9.80
CA LEU A 252 -9.77 11.51 -10.31
C LEU A 252 -9.33 12.19 -11.60
N ASP A 253 -10.24 12.52 -12.53
CA ASP A 253 -9.96 13.28 -13.76
C ASP A 253 -9.48 14.72 -13.47
N SER A 254 -9.84 15.25 -12.29
CA SER A 254 -9.44 16.59 -11.81
C SER A 254 -8.15 16.57 -10.96
N ILE A 255 -7.79 15.42 -10.42
CA ILE A 255 -6.50 15.18 -9.73
C ILE A 255 -5.45 14.80 -10.79
N LEU A 256 -5.72 13.76 -11.56
CA LEU A 256 -4.87 13.17 -12.59
C LEU A 256 -4.98 13.92 -13.94
N LYS A 257 -5.02 15.27 -13.92
CA LYS A 257 -5.29 16.11 -15.10
C LYS A 257 -4.39 15.80 -16.30
N SER A 258 -3.14 15.41 -16.04
CA SER A 258 -2.17 14.94 -17.04
C SER A 258 -2.67 13.80 -17.91
N ASN A 259 -3.53 12.92 -17.38
CA ASN A 259 -3.93 11.66 -18.01
C ASN A 259 -4.82 11.86 -19.23
N ASN A 260 -5.46 13.02 -19.36
CA ASN A 260 -6.25 13.38 -20.55
C ASN A 260 -5.40 13.40 -21.84
N LYS A 261 -4.07 13.30 -21.71
CA LYS A 261 -3.09 13.16 -22.78
C LYS A 261 -2.76 11.71 -23.19
N HIS A 262 -3.30 10.69 -22.51
CA HIS A 262 -2.89 9.28 -22.70
C HIS A 262 -4.05 8.41 -23.21
N GLU A 263 -4.12 8.19 -24.52
CA GLU A 263 -5.28 7.55 -25.19
C GLU A 263 -5.64 6.14 -24.68
N THR A 264 -4.68 5.38 -24.16
CA THR A 264 -4.91 4.00 -23.69
C THR A 264 -5.22 3.86 -22.19
N PHE A 265 -5.06 4.92 -21.38
CA PHE A 265 -5.32 4.85 -19.94
C PHE A 265 -6.83 4.82 -19.66
N ASN A 266 -7.29 3.82 -18.90
CA ASN A 266 -8.71 3.59 -18.64
C ASN A 266 -8.93 3.08 -17.20
N TYR A 267 -9.89 3.65 -16.48
CA TYR A 267 -10.30 3.15 -15.16
C TYR A 267 -11.00 1.79 -15.25
N PRO A 268 -10.81 0.90 -14.24
CA PRO A 268 -11.58 -0.35 -14.14
C PRO A 268 -13.10 -0.15 -14.25
N LEU A 269 -13.74 -1.08 -14.97
CA LEU A 269 -15.19 -1.09 -15.21
C LEU A 269 -15.99 -1.73 -14.06
N ASP A 270 -15.40 -2.70 -13.38
CA ASP A 270 -15.95 -3.26 -12.15
C ASP A 270 -15.77 -2.29 -10.98
N ALA A 271 -16.76 -2.22 -10.10
CA ALA A 271 -16.78 -1.33 -8.97
C ALA A 271 -15.77 -1.71 -7.88
N THR A 272 -15.54 -3.01 -7.67
CA THR A 272 -14.62 -3.52 -6.65
C THR A 272 -13.18 -3.28 -7.08
N ALA A 273 -12.84 -3.67 -8.31
CA ALA A 273 -11.56 -3.36 -8.94
C ALA A 273 -11.30 -1.85 -9.04
N PHE A 274 -12.34 -1.04 -9.30
CA PHE A 274 -12.20 0.43 -9.30
C PHE A 274 -11.89 0.98 -7.90
N SER A 275 -12.54 0.47 -6.84
CA SER A 275 -12.22 0.87 -5.45
C SER A 275 -10.76 0.55 -5.09
N TYR A 276 -10.30 -0.67 -5.40
CA TYR A 276 -8.91 -1.07 -5.18
C TYR A 276 -7.90 -0.28 -6.02
N PHE A 277 -8.26 0.10 -7.25
CA PHE A 277 -7.47 1.02 -8.06
C PHE A 277 -7.32 2.41 -7.40
N VAL A 278 -8.34 2.94 -6.71
CA VAL A 278 -8.19 4.23 -6.00
C VAL A 278 -7.19 4.11 -4.83
N LEU A 279 -7.18 2.98 -4.12
CA LEU A 279 -6.20 2.69 -3.06
C LEU A 279 -4.76 2.53 -3.58
N SER A 280 -4.56 2.05 -4.81
CA SER A 280 -3.23 1.97 -5.44
C SER A 280 -2.81 3.27 -6.13
N CYS A 281 -3.76 4.07 -6.62
CA CYS A 281 -3.50 5.32 -7.32
C CYS A 281 -3.15 6.48 -6.36
N ILE A 282 -3.70 6.50 -5.14
CA ILE A 282 -3.51 7.62 -4.19
C ILE A 282 -2.60 7.22 -3.00
N PRO A 283 -1.61 8.04 -2.61
CA PRO A 283 -0.70 7.78 -1.48
C PRO A 283 -1.36 8.02 -0.10
N PHE A 284 -2.50 7.38 0.14
CA PHE A 284 -3.17 7.36 1.46
C PHE A 284 -2.23 6.84 2.56
N SER A 285 -2.41 7.29 3.81
CA SER A 285 -1.63 6.75 4.95
C SER A 285 -1.88 5.25 5.14
N ASP A 286 -0.94 4.53 5.76
CA ASP A 286 -1.08 3.08 5.98
C ASP A 286 -2.36 2.75 6.78
N ARG A 287 -2.65 3.55 7.80
CA ARG A 287 -3.92 3.51 8.55
C ARG A 287 -5.15 3.68 7.65
N MET A 288 -5.12 4.62 6.71
CA MET A 288 -6.23 4.84 5.78
C MET A 288 -6.38 3.68 4.78
N LYS A 289 -5.27 3.13 4.26
CA LYS A 289 -5.31 1.94 3.40
C LYS A 289 -5.87 0.73 4.16
N ILE A 290 -5.40 0.46 5.37
CA ILE A 290 -5.92 -0.61 6.25
C ILE A 290 -7.42 -0.43 6.48
N ASN A 291 -7.86 0.76 6.90
CA ASN A 291 -9.27 1.01 7.20
C ASN A 291 -10.18 0.89 5.96
N LEU A 292 -9.71 1.28 4.78
CA LEU A 292 -10.42 1.08 3.51
C LEU A 292 -10.44 -0.41 3.06
N LEU A 293 -9.37 -1.18 3.35
CA LEU A 293 -9.33 -2.62 3.08
C LEU A 293 -10.19 -3.42 4.08
N ASP A 294 -10.29 -2.99 5.34
CA ASP A 294 -11.13 -3.64 6.35
C ASP A 294 -12.62 -3.57 5.99
N LEU A 295 -13.07 -2.49 5.34
CA LEU A 295 -14.42 -2.40 4.77
C LEU A 295 -14.71 -3.60 3.86
N ASN A 296 -15.78 -4.33 4.16
CA ASN A 296 -16.19 -5.53 3.43
C ASN A 296 -17.20 -5.27 2.31
N CYS A 297 -17.54 -4.01 2.01
CA CYS A 297 -18.50 -3.66 0.97
C CYS A 297 -17.97 -2.54 0.07
N THR A 298 -17.87 -2.84 -1.22
CA THR A 298 -17.47 -1.92 -2.31
C THR A 298 -18.21 -0.57 -2.25
N VAL A 299 -19.52 -0.55 -1.99
CA VAL A 299 -20.30 0.70 -1.89
C VAL A 299 -19.85 1.55 -0.70
N THR A 300 -19.48 0.94 0.43
CA THR A 300 -18.93 1.69 1.57
C THR A 300 -17.51 2.19 1.31
N ARG A 301 -16.69 1.43 0.58
CA ARG A 301 -15.32 1.81 0.22
C ARG A 301 -15.30 2.99 -0.76
N LEU A 302 -16.06 2.91 -1.86
CA LEU A 302 -16.24 4.00 -2.83
C LEU A 302 -16.81 5.28 -2.18
N ARG A 303 -17.67 5.16 -1.14
CA ARG A 303 -18.14 6.31 -0.35
C ARG A 303 -17.03 6.94 0.48
N ALA A 304 -16.18 6.12 1.11
CA ALA A 304 -15.08 6.60 1.92
C ALA A 304 -14.01 7.27 1.05
N GLU A 305 -13.61 6.63 -0.06
CA GLU A 305 -12.74 7.20 -1.10
C GLU A 305 -13.28 8.53 -1.64
N TYR A 306 -14.57 8.59 -2.00
CA TYR A 306 -15.21 9.83 -2.46
C TYR A 306 -15.25 10.91 -1.37
N GLY A 307 -15.50 10.54 -0.11
CA GLY A 307 -15.44 11.46 1.02
C GLY A 307 -14.04 12.05 1.18
N LEU A 308 -13.01 11.21 1.17
CA LEU A 308 -11.60 11.61 1.29
C LEU A 308 -11.14 12.53 0.14
N LEU A 309 -11.40 12.14 -1.11
CA LEU A 309 -10.94 12.88 -2.29
C LEU A 309 -11.80 14.09 -2.64
N SER A 310 -12.90 14.34 -1.92
CA SER A 310 -13.68 15.59 -2.06
C SER A 310 -13.01 16.78 -1.36
N PHE A 311 -12.04 16.56 -0.49
CA PHE A 311 -11.27 17.64 0.17
C PHE A 311 -10.02 17.99 -0.63
N PRO A 312 -9.64 19.28 -0.74
CA PRO A 312 -8.36 19.66 -1.32
C PRO A 312 -7.21 19.11 -0.46
N PHE A 313 -6.12 18.72 -1.12
CA PHE A 313 -4.93 18.23 -0.42
C PHE A 313 -3.64 18.52 -1.17
N GLU A 314 -2.54 18.57 -0.44
CA GLU A 314 -1.19 18.70 -0.94
C GLU A 314 -0.33 17.49 -0.58
N ILE A 315 0.73 17.26 -1.35
CA ILE A 315 1.72 16.22 -1.06
C ILE A 315 2.89 16.88 -0.34
N GLN A 316 3.09 16.51 0.92
CA GLN A 316 4.16 17.02 1.79
C GLN A 316 5.17 15.92 2.12
N CYS A 317 6.41 16.32 2.45
CA CYS A 317 7.37 15.40 3.07
C CYS A 317 6.80 14.86 4.39
N SER A 318 6.84 13.54 4.59
CA SER A 318 6.30 12.89 5.79
C SER A 318 7.00 13.41 7.06
N SER A 319 8.33 13.51 7.02
CA SER A 319 9.21 14.04 8.07
C SER A 319 8.94 15.52 8.40
N CYS A 320 9.41 16.48 7.60
CA CYS A 320 9.35 17.90 7.97
C CYS A 320 8.07 18.65 7.58
N GLY A 321 7.17 18.03 6.79
CA GLY A 321 5.93 18.69 6.34
C GLY A 321 6.08 19.74 5.25
N ILE A 322 7.28 19.97 4.69
CA ILE A 322 7.43 20.89 3.55
C ILE A 322 6.63 20.38 2.34
N LYS A 323 5.94 21.28 1.63
CA LYS A 323 5.23 20.96 0.38
C LYS A 323 6.22 20.46 -0.67
N LEU A 324 5.88 19.36 -1.33
CA LEU A 324 6.61 18.79 -2.45
C LEU A 324 5.83 18.94 -3.76
N CYS A 325 4.53 18.57 -3.75
CA CYS A 325 3.66 18.61 -4.93
C CYS A 325 2.24 19.08 -4.57
N SER A 326 1.49 19.53 -5.56
CA SER A 326 0.05 19.79 -5.50
C SER A 326 -0.72 18.56 -6.04
N ASN A 327 -2.04 18.51 -5.81
CA ASN A 327 -2.89 17.46 -6.37
C ASN A 327 -2.91 17.40 -7.91
N GLU A 328 -2.59 18.49 -8.61
CA GLU A 328 -2.54 18.50 -10.10
C GLU A 328 -1.23 17.95 -10.67
N ASP A 329 -0.19 17.78 -9.84
CA ASP A 329 1.14 17.35 -10.26
C ASP A 329 1.27 15.80 -10.36
N PHE A 330 0.20 15.04 -10.12
CA PHE A 330 0.18 13.60 -10.34
C PHE A 330 0.31 13.26 -11.83
N LEU A 331 0.99 12.15 -12.13
CA LEU A 331 1.28 11.71 -13.50
C LEU A 331 1.18 10.19 -13.62
N VAL A 332 0.36 9.68 -14.53
CA VAL A 332 0.33 8.23 -14.81
C VAL A 332 1.51 7.81 -15.68
N MET A 333 2.30 6.88 -15.14
CA MET A 333 3.37 6.16 -15.87
C MET A 333 3.11 4.65 -15.99
N SER A 334 1.99 4.13 -15.44
CA SER A 334 1.62 2.71 -15.45
C SER A 334 0.12 2.52 -15.67
N LYS A 335 -0.34 1.41 -16.27
CA LYS A 335 -1.80 1.10 -16.31
C LYS A 335 -2.42 0.92 -14.92
N CYS A 336 -1.65 0.65 -13.87
CA CYS A 336 -2.10 0.68 -12.47
C CYS A 336 -2.29 2.10 -11.91
N GLY A 337 -2.00 3.14 -12.71
CA GLY A 337 -2.16 4.55 -12.38
C GLY A 337 -0.83 5.23 -12.06
N THR A 338 -0.89 6.15 -11.12
CA THR A 338 0.26 6.90 -10.56
C THR A 338 1.09 6.07 -9.59
N GLY A 339 0.50 5.03 -8.99
CA GLY A 339 1.16 4.18 -8.00
C GLY A 339 1.65 2.85 -8.58
N GLY A 340 2.73 2.33 -8.01
CA GLY A 340 3.28 1.01 -8.35
C GLY A 340 4.25 0.51 -7.29
N ALA A 341 4.48 -0.80 -7.25
CA ALA A 341 5.38 -1.45 -6.30
C ALA A 341 6.60 -2.02 -7.03
N TYR A 342 7.80 -1.58 -6.64
CA TYR A 342 9.04 -1.89 -7.36
C TYR A 342 10.16 -2.29 -6.40
N VAL A 343 10.78 -3.44 -6.64
CA VAL A 343 11.91 -3.93 -5.84
C VAL A 343 13.22 -3.41 -6.43
N ASN A 344 14.14 -2.93 -5.60
CA ASN A 344 15.48 -2.50 -6.06
C ASN A 344 16.45 -3.67 -6.16
N SER A 345 17.63 -3.45 -6.76
CA SER A 345 18.63 -4.49 -7.01
C SER A 345 19.02 -5.30 -5.77
N ILE A 346 19.07 -4.67 -4.60
CA ILE A 346 19.43 -5.30 -3.31
C ILE A 346 18.25 -6.00 -2.59
N GLY A 347 17.00 -5.81 -3.05
CA GLY A 347 15.82 -6.57 -2.59
C GLY A 347 14.81 -5.79 -1.76
N PHE A 348 15.00 -4.49 -1.52
CA PHE A 348 13.99 -3.66 -0.85
C PHE A 348 12.86 -3.29 -1.80
N LEU A 349 11.62 -3.52 -1.39
CA LEU A 349 10.44 -3.04 -2.10
C LEU A 349 10.17 -1.57 -1.77
N HIS A 350 9.89 -0.78 -2.81
CA HIS A 350 9.40 0.58 -2.71
C HIS A 350 8.01 0.67 -3.34
N GLU A 351 7.00 1.05 -2.57
CA GLU A 351 5.77 1.59 -3.18
C GLU A 351 6.06 3.05 -3.59
N LEU A 352 5.86 3.36 -4.86
CA LEU A 352 6.16 4.64 -5.48
C LEU A 352 4.89 5.33 -5.96
N PHE A 353 4.92 6.66 -5.97
CA PHE A 353 3.91 7.50 -6.63
C PHE A 353 4.59 8.45 -7.61
N THR A 354 4.05 8.54 -8.83
CA THR A 354 4.64 9.29 -9.95
C THR A 354 4.01 10.67 -10.14
N PHE A 355 4.87 11.65 -10.38
CA PHE A 355 4.54 13.08 -10.45
C PHE A 355 5.23 13.76 -11.63
N SER A 356 4.54 14.70 -12.29
CA SER A 356 5.06 15.54 -13.38
C SER A 356 5.86 16.74 -12.89
N LYS A 357 5.80 17.07 -11.60
CA LYS A 357 6.57 18.15 -10.97
C LYS A 357 6.74 17.90 -9.48
N VAL A 358 7.94 18.17 -8.96
CA VAL A 358 8.24 18.10 -7.51
C VAL A 358 9.17 19.25 -7.13
N SER A 359 8.80 19.99 -6.10
CA SER A 359 9.53 21.13 -5.55
C SER A 359 10.26 20.75 -4.25
N ASN A 360 11.18 21.61 -3.79
CA ASN A 360 11.90 21.44 -2.52
C ASN A 360 12.72 20.14 -2.41
N VAL A 361 13.30 19.68 -3.51
CA VAL A 361 14.19 18.51 -3.59
C VAL A 361 15.63 18.90 -3.92
N SER A 362 16.59 18.08 -3.49
CA SER A 362 17.98 18.13 -3.96
C SER A 362 18.40 16.78 -4.53
N LEU A 363 19.28 16.81 -5.54
CA LEU A 363 19.86 15.61 -6.14
C LEU A 363 20.96 15.05 -5.22
N MET A 364 21.10 13.73 -5.17
CA MET A 364 22.08 13.03 -4.32
C MET A 364 23.02 12.11 -5.10
N SER A 365 22.66 11.69 -6.32
CA SER A 365 23.50 10.83 -7.17
C SER A 365 23.74 11.43 -8.55
N SER A 366 24.70 10.84 -9.28
CA SER A 366 24.74 10.92 -10.74
C SER A 366 23.51 10.24 -11.36
N TRP A 367 23.25 10.52 -12.64
CA TRP A 367 22.25 9.83 -13.46
C TRP A 367 22.76 8.45 -13.90
N THR A 368 21.90 7.42 -13.84
CA THR A 368 22.19 6.07 -14.36
C THR A 368 20.93 5.40 -14.92
N GLU A 369 21.07 4.51 -15.90
CA GLU A 369 19.99 3.64 -16.41
C GLU A 369 20.00 2.24 -15.76
N GLU A 370 21.00 1.96 -14.91
CA GLU A 370 21.14 0.68 -14.21
C GLU A 370 19.89 0.34 -13.37
N TYR A 371 19.35 -0.87 -13.55
CA TYR A 371 18.20 -1.38 -12.80
C TYR A 371 16.95 -0.47 -12.82
N SER A 372 16.77 0.34 -13.88
CA SER A 372 15.66 1.29 -13.96
C SER A 372 14.29 0.60 -14.07
N TRP A 373 13.38 0.98 -13.17
CA TRP A 373 12.00 0.48 -13.11
C TRP A 373 11.08 0.99 -14.22
N PHE A 374 11.49 2.08 -14.89
CA PHE A 374 10.76 2.66 -16.01
C PHE A 374 11.66 2.58 -17.25
N PRO A 375 11.53 1.52 -18.08
CA PRO A 375 12.39 1.33 -19.25
C PRO A 375 12.43 2.57 -20.14
N ASN A 376 13.61 2.85 -20.72
CA ASN A 376 13.95 4.08 -21.47
C ASN A 376 14.17 5.35 -20.63
N TYR A 377 14.17 5.28 -19.30
CA TYR A 377 14.58 6.38 -18.42
C TYR A 377 15.77 5.98 -17.54
N GLY A 378 16.72 6.90 -17.38
CA GLY A 378 17.68 6.84 -16.27
C GLY A 378 17.21 7.67 -15.08
N TRP A 379 17.64 7.30 -13.88
CA TRP A 379 17.24 7.88 -12.61
C TRP A 379 18.39 8.58 -11.86
N ILE A 380 18.00 9.47 -10.97
CA ILE A 380 18.83 10.22 -10.03
C ILE A 380 18.16 10.14 -8.65
N ILE A 381 18.90 9.76 -7.60
CA ILE A 381 18.39 9.75 -6.23
C ILE A 381 18.10 11.19 -5.78
N ILE A 382 16.94 11.42 -5.15
CA ILE A 382 16.53 12.71 -4.60
C ILE A 382 16.20 12.64 -3.12
N ARG A 383 16.51 13.73 -2.42
CA ARG A 383 16.23 13.92 -0.99
C ARG A 383 15.57 15.27 -0.73
N CYS A 384 14.89 15.40 0.41
CA CYS A 384 14.26 16.64 0.81
C CYS A 384 15.30 17.74 1.01
N SER A 385 15.11 18.92 0.40
CA SER A 385 16.00 20.08 0.58
C SER A 385 16.01 20.62 2.02
N SER A 386 14.95 20.40 2.79
CA SER A 386 14.79 20.93 4.15
C SER A 386 15.33 20.01 5.24
N CYS A 387 15.15 18.69 5.13
CA CYS A 387 15.54 17.72 6.17
C CYS A 387 16.36 16.52 5.66
N LEU A 388 16.84 16.56 4.42
CA LEU A 388 17.82 15.64 3.81
C LEU A 388 17.47 14.14 3.75
N ILE A 389 16.32 13.71 4.30
CA ILE A 389 15.75 12.37 4.11
C ILE A 389 15.52 12.07 2.62
N HIS A 390 15.88 10.84 2.23
CA HIS A 390 15.58 10.25 0.93
C HIS A 390 14.08 10.32 0.60
N LEU A 391 13.76 10.86 -0.57
CA LEU A 391 12.38 10.93 -1.07
C LEU A 391 12.12 9.88 -2.15
N GLY A 392 13.09 9.58 -3.01
CA GLY A 392 12.91 8.68 -4.14
C GLY A 392 13.81 9.07 -5.30
N TRP A 393 13.26 9.17 -6.51
CA TRP A 393 14.04 9.34 -7.73
C TRP A 393 13.44 10.38 -8.70
N LYS A 394 14.32 11.16 -9.34
CA LYS A 394 14.03 11.94 -10.56
C LYS A 394 14.45 11.11 -11.76
N PHE A 395 13.53 10.86 -12.70
CA PHE A 395 13.78 10.16 -13.96
C PHE A 395 13.96 11.17 -15.10
N LYS A 396 15.00 11.02 -15.93
CA LYS A 396 15.27 11.84 -17.15
C LYS A 396 15.60 10.88 -18.29
N THR A 397 14.86 10.97 -19.40
CA THR A 397 15.17 10.22 -20.64
C THR A 397 15.98 11.09 -21.61
N LYS A 398 16.78 10.42 -22.45
CA LYS A 398 17.48 11.04 -23.59
C LYS A 398 16.78 10.76 -24.93
N LEU A 399 15.73 9.93 -24.94
CA LEU A 399 14.99 9.57 -26.14
C LEU A 399 13.90 10.60 -26.47
N ASN A 400 13.23 10.43 -27.63
CA ASN A 400 12.06 11.24 -27.97
C ASN A 400 10.75 10.73 -27.35
N ILE A 401 10.82 10.48 -26.03
CA ILE A 401 9.72 10.00 -25.20
C ILE A 401 9.33 11.11 -24.22
N ASN A 402 8.02 11.28 -24.05
CA ASN A 402 7.39 12.28 -23.21
C ASN A 402 6.58 11.60 -22.10
N PRO A 403 6.69 12.06 -20.84
CA PRO A 403 7.42 13.27 -20.41
C PRO A 403 8.95 13.08 -20.40
N LYS A 404 9.71 14.12 -20.76
CA LYS A 404 11.19 14.10 -20.76
C LYS A 404 11.79 13.85 -19.39
N VAL A 405 11.14 14.41 -18.36
CA VAL A 405 11.48 14.31 -16.94
C VAL A 405 10.22 14.02 -16.15
N PHE A 406 10.32 13.12 -15.18
CA PHE A 406 9.30 12.94 -14.14
C PHE A 406 9.96 12.54 -12.81
N TRP A 407 9.16 12.37 -11.76
CA TRP A 407 9.62 11.97 -10.44
C TRP A 407 8.81 10.78 -9.94
N ALA A 408 9.44 9.84 -9.25
CA ALA A 408 8.77 8.78 -8.49
C ALA A 408 9.21 8.88 -7.01
N ILE A 409 8.25 9.16 -6.13
CA ILE A 409 8.50 9.40 -4.70
C ILE A 409 8.03 8.18 -3.90
N THR A 410 8.84 7.73 -2.94
CA THR A 410 8.48 6.61 -2.05
C THR A 410 7.31 6.98 -1.16
N ARG A 411 6.35 6.07 -1.04
CA ARG A 411 5.14 6.19 -0.22
C ARG A 411 5.40 6.61 1.23
N GLN A 412 6.51 6.15 1.82
CA GLN A 412 6.86 6.42 3.22
C GLN A 412 7.46 7.83 3.43
N SER A 413 8.04 8.43 2.39
CA SER A 413 8.63 9.77 2.47
C SER A 413 7.62 10.91 2.26
N ILE A 414 6.36 10.58 1.94
CA ILE A 414 5.26 11.53 1.71
C ILE A 414 4.03 11.29 2.60
N LYS A 415 3.29 12.38 2.83
CA LYS A 415 1.96 12.38 3.42
C LYS A 415 1.02 13.29 2.63
N LEU A 416 -0.25 12.91 2.59
CA LEU A 416 -1.33 13.81 2.17
C LEU A 416 -1.65 14.76 3.30
N SER A 417 -1.59 16.06 3.02
CA SER A 417 -2.01 17.13 3.92
C SER A 417 -3.29 17.73 3.36
N PHE A 418 -4.42 17.41 3.98
CA PHE A 418 -5.74 17.88 3.55
C PHE A 418 -6.05 19.24 4.17
N THR A 419 -6.58 20.18 3.37
CA THR A 419 -7.12 21.44 3.90
C THR A 419 -8.58 21.26 4.31
N ASP A 420 -9.07 22.13 5.20
CA ASP A 420 -10.50 22.29 5.54
C ASP A 420 -11.23 21.09 6.19
N VAL A 421 -10.57 19.93 6.35
CA VAL A 421 -11.12 18.70 6.97
C VAL A 421 -11.52 18.90 8.44
N ALA A 422 -10.97 19.90 9.13
CA ALA A 422 -11.17 20.17 10.56
C ALA A 422 -12.64 20.47 10.97
N GLN A 423 -13.59 20.52 10.03
CA GLN A 423 -15.03 20.68 10.29
C GLN A 423 -15.87 19.44 9.88
N ASP A 424 -15.31 18.45 9.18
CA ASP A 424 -16.06 17.28 8.70
C ASP A 424 -15.91 16.07 9.65
N SER A 425 -16.89 15.93 10.55
CA SER A 425 -16.99 14.79 11.47
C SER A 425 -17.27 13.46 10.77
N PHE A 426 -17.78 13.44 9.53
CA PHE A 426 -18.05 12.22 8.78
C PHE A 426 -16.76 11.67 8.16
N VAL A 427 -15.89 12.49 7.60
CA VAL A 427 -14.56 12.07 7.13
C VAL A 427 -13.64 11.72 8.30
N HIS A 428 -13.63 12.51 9.37
CA HIS A 428 -12.92 12.11 10.59
C HIS A 428 -13.45 10.78 11.16
N GLY A 429 -14.76 10.56 11.14
CA GLY A 429 -15.38 9.29 11.53
C GLY A 429 -14.98 8.12 10.61
N LEU A 430 -14.99 8.31 9.30
CA LEU A 430 -14.58 7.30 8.30
C LEU A 430 -13.10 6.90 8.43
N ILE A 431 -12.21 7.85 8.75
CA ILE A 431 -10.79 7.57 8.98
C ILE A 431 -10.57 6.87 10.33
N ASN A 432 -11.39 7.15 11.34
CA ASN A 432 -11.22 6.66 12.72
C ASN A 432 -12.10 5.46 13.11
N ILE A 433 -12.82 4.83 12.16
CA ILE A 433 -13.43 3.51 12.38
C ILE A 433 -12.35 2.57 12.92
N ASN A 434 -12.71 1.77 13.94
CA ASN A 434 -11.79 0.99 14.80
C ASN A 434 -10.96 1.86 15.77
N SER A 435 -11.66 2.58 16.66
CA SER A 435 -11.10 3.02 17.95
C SER A 435 -11.98 2.64 19.17
N ASP A 436 -13.24 2.23 18.95
CA ASP A 436 -14.17 1.69 19.97
C ASP A 436 -14.62 0.25 19.62
N GLN A 437 -13.70 -0.73 19.69
CA GLN A 437 -14.06 -2.17 19.79
C GLN A 437 -12.88 -3.06 20.21
#